data_AF-A0A2V9NI54-F1
#
_entry.id   AF-A0A2V9NI54-F1
#
_cell.length_a   1.000
_cell.length_b   1.000
_cell.length_c   1.000
_cell.angle_alpha   90.00
_cell.angle_beta   90.00
_cell.angle_gamma   90.00
#
_symmetry.space_group_name_H-M   'P 1'
#
loop_
_entity.id
_entity.type
_entity.pdbx_description
1 polymer ?
#
loop_
_entity_poly.entity_id
_entity_poly.type
_entity_poly.pdbx_seq_one_letter_code
_entity_poly.pdbx_strand_id
1 'polypeptide(L)' 'MVNQNDDRKIESELRIVRRLLALSLIDGKKQREQIKLLATAGMDRHEIAELVGTTAGTVSVEISNLRKQGVLRGGRT' A
#
# COMPACT_ATOMS: atom_id res chain seq x y z
N MET A 1 -33.70 1.76 -8.37
CA MET A 1 -32.92 0.82 -7.53
C MET A 1 -31.54 0.71 -8.14
N VAL A 2 -30.50 1.16 -7.43
CA VAL A 2 -29.12 0.93 -7.87
C VAL A 2 -28.86 -0.57 -7.75
N ASN A 3 -28.36 -1.18 -8.83
CA ASN A 3 -28.22 -2.62 -8.96
C ASN A 3 -26.98 -3.06 -8.15
N GLN A 4 -27.17 -3.57 -6.92
CA GLN A 4 -26.08 -3.97 -5.99
C GLN A 4 -25.03 -4.90 -6.61
N ASN A 5 -25.38 -5.63 -7.67
CA ASN A 5 -24.45 -6.49 -8.41
C ASN A 5 -23.43 -5.70 -9.24
N ASP A 6 -23.82 -4.52 -9.76
CA ASP A 6 -22.95 -3.68 -10.57
C ASP A 6 -21.95 -2.94 -9.68
N ASP A 7 -22.37 -2.48 -8.49
CA ASP A 7 -21.50 -1.84 -7.50
C ASP A 7 -20.36 -2.79 -7.06
N ARG A 8 -20.68 -4.06 -6.79
CA ARG A 8 -19.67 -5.07 -6.42
C ARG A 8 -18.66 -5.34 -7.54
N LYS A 9 -19.11 -5.35 -8.80
CA LYS A 9 -18.21 -5.51 -9.95
C LYS A 9 -17.31 -4.29 -10.10
N ILE A 10 -17.84 -3.08 -9.97
CA ILE A 10 -17.04 -1.86 -10.03
C ILE A 10 -16.00 -1.86 -8.91
N GLU A 11 -16.38 -2.26 -7.70
CA GLU A 11 -15.45 -2.38 -6.58
C GLU A 11 -14.31 -3.38 -6.86
N SER A 12 -14.61 -4.55 -7.46
CA SER A 12 -13.57 -5.51 -7.81
C SER A 12 -12.63 -4.98 -8.90
N GLU A 13 -13.16 -4.33 -9.93
CA GLU A 13 -12.34 -3.74 -10.99
C GLU A 13 -11.45 -2.61 -10.44
N LEU A 14 -11.99 -1.75 -9.58
CA LEU A 14 -11.21 -0.68 -8.93
C LEU A 14 -10.10 -1.24 -8.03
N ARG A 15 -10.34 -2.35 -7.33
CA ARG A 15 -9.30 -3.04 -6.55
C ARG A 15 -8.18 -3.56 -7.46
N ILE A 16 -8.51 -4.13 -8.63
CA ILE A 16 -7.51 -4.60 -9.61
C ILE A 16 -6.69 -3.42 -10.13
N VAL A 17 -7.34 -2.35 -10.58
CA VAL A 17 -6.68 -1.14 -11.09
C VAL A 17 -5.76 -0.51 -10.04
N ARG A 18 -6.22 -0.39 -8.78
CA ARG A 18 -5.41 0.12 -7.66
C ARG A 18 -4.13 -0.70 -7.49
N ARG A 19 -4.21 -2.04 -7.55
CA ARG A 19 -3.04 -2.93 -7.40
C ARG A 19 -2.07 -2.80 -8.57
N LEU A 20 -2.57 -2.76 -9.81
CA LEU A 20 -1.74 -2.57 -11.00
C LEU A 20 -0.99 -1.23 -10.97
N LEU A 21 -1.66 -0.15 -10.59
CA LEU A 21 -1.05 1.17 -10.43
C LEU A 21 0.03 1.16 -9.34
N ALA A 22 -0.25 0.55 -8.19
CA ALA A 22 0.73 0.42 -7.12
C ALA A 22 1.99 -0.33 -7.59
N LEU A 23 1.83 -1.46 -8.28
CA LEU A 23 2.95 -2.23 -8.85
C LEU A 23 3.77 -1.40 -9.85
N SER A 24 3.11 -0.67 -10.74
CA SER A 24 3.79 0.21 -11.71
C SER A 24 4.57 1.35 -11.01
N LEU A 25 4.00 1.93 -9.95
CA LEU A 25 4.64 3.02 -9.21
C LEU A 25 5.85 2.58 -8.39
N ILE A 26 5.91 1.31 -7.96
CA ILE A 26 7.02 0.79 -7.15
C ILE A 26 8.11 0.11 -7.98
N ASP A 27 7.87 -0.11 -9.27
CA ASP A 27 8.82 -0.76 -10.17
C ASP A 27 10.15 0.01 -10.23
N GLY A 28 11.26 -0.73 -10.25
CA GLY A 28 12.62 -0.20 -10.23
C GLY A 28 13.05 0.52 -8.93
N LYS A 29 12.18 0.67 -7.92
CA LYS A 29 12.53 1.32 -6.65
C LYS A 29 13.12 0.34 -5.64
N LYS A 30 13.95 0.85 -4.73
CA LYS A 30 14.47 0.05 -3.61
C LYS A 30 13.33 -0.28 -2.64
N GLN A 31 13.36 -1.46 -2.01
CA GLN A 31 12.33 -1.91 -1.06
C GLN A 31 11.89 -0.85 -0.04
N ARG A 32 12.85 -0.12 0.55
CA ARG A 32 12.57 1.00 1.48
C ARG A 32 11.72 2.11 0.85
N GLU A 33 12.00 2.47 -0.39
CA GLU A 33 11.25 3.50 -1.13
C GLU A 33 9.87 3.00 -1.53
N GLN A 34 9.74 1.71 -1.91
CA GLN A 34 8.46 1.08 -2.19
C GLN A 34 7.56 1.11 -0.95
N ILE A 35 8.07 0.65 0.20
CA ILE A 35 7.34 0.66 1.48
C ILE A 35 6.95 2.09 1.87
N LYS A 36 7.88 3.05 1.74
CA LYS A 36 7.58 4.47 2.03
C LYS A 36 6.45 4.99 1.16
N LEU A 37 6.49 4.76 -0.16
CA LEU A 37 5.49 5.27 -1.09
C LEU A 37 4.10 4.71 -0.78
N LEU A 38 4.00 3.39 -0.63
CA LEU A 38 2.73 2.72 -0.37
C LEU A 38 2.17 3.07 1.03
N ALA A 39 3.03 3.17 2.05
CA ALA A 39 2.60 3.60 3.38
C ALA A 39 2.11 5.05 3.40
N THR A 40 2.74 5.94 2.60
CA THR A 40 2.28 7.33 2.44
C THR A 40 0.92 7.40 1.74
N ALA A 41 0.66 6.45 0.84
CA ALA A 41 -0.64 6.30 0.19
C ALA A 41 -1.72 5.67 1.10
N GLY A 42 -1.40 5.39 2.37
CA GLY A 42 -2.34 4.85 3.35
C GLY A 42 -2.60 3.35 3.24
N MET A 43 -1.78 2.61 2.49
CA MET A 43 -1.88 1.15 2.45
C MET A 43 -1.48 0.53 3.78
N ASP A 44 -2.16 -0.54 4.19
CA ASP A 44 -1.80 -1.26 5.39
C ASP A 44 -0.58 -2.16 5.14
N ARG A 45 0.06 -2.58 6.24
CA ARG A 45 1.31 -3.35 6.18
C ARG A 45 1.19 -4.70 5.48
N HIS A 46 0.01 -5.34 5.48
CA HIS A 46 -0.21 -6.62 4.81
C HIS A 46 -0.35 -6.40 3.31
N GLU A 47 -1.15 -5.42 2.88
CA GLU A 47 -1.22 -5.00 1.47
C GLU A 47 0.16 -4.65 0.91
N ILE A 48 0.95 -3.87 1.66
CA ILE A 48 2.32 -3.50 1.25
C ILE A 48 3.21 -4.74 1.14
N ALA A 49 3.15 -5.65 2.12
CA ALA A 49 3.97 -6.85 2.13
C ALA A 49 3.70 -7.76 0.91
N GLU A 50 2.44 -7.90 0.54
CA GLU A 50 2.03 -8.64 -0.66
C GLU A 50 2.59 -8.00 -1.94
N LEU A 51 2.48 -6.68 -2.09
CA LEU A 51 2.92 -5.98 -3.29
C LEU A 51 4.44 -5.93 -3.44
N VAL A 52 5.17 -5.82 -2.32
CA VAL A 52 6.62 -5.69 -2.27
C VAL A 52 7.33 -7.06 -2.28
N GLY A 53 6.61 -8.15 -1.97
CA GLY A 53 7.19 -9.48 -1.85
C GLY A 53 8.03 -9.64 -0.58
N THR A 54 7.50 -9.19 0.56
CA THR A 54 8.17 -9.29 1.87
C THR A 54 7.17 -9.68 2.98
N THR A 55 7.58 -9.59 4.24
CA THR A 55 6.71 -9.88 5.38
C THR A 55 6.13 -8.61 6.00
N ALA A 56 4.92 -8.71 6.57
CA ALA A 56 4.31 -7.60 7.32
C ALA A 56 5.19 -7.13 8.50
N GLY A 57 6.00 -8.04 9.07
CA GLY A 57 7.00 -7.71 10.09
C GLY A 57 8.08 -6.78 9.56
N THR A 58 8.68 -7.12 8.41
CA THR A 58 9.67 -6.27 7.71
C THR A 58 9.09 -4.90 7.40
N VAL A 59 7.87 -4.85 6.86
CA VAL A 59 7.17 -3.58 6.59
C VAL A 59 6.95 -2.77 7.87
N SER A 60 6.53 -3.41 8.95
CA SER A 60 6.28 -2.73 10.23
C SER A 60 7.55 -2.12 10.82
N VAL A 61 8.67 -2.84 10.76
CA VAL A 61 9.99 -2.34 11.20
C VAL A 61 10.41 -1.16 10.32
N GLU A 62 10.26 -1.28 9.01
CA GLU A 62 10.66 -0.24 8.07
C GLU A 62 9.82 1.04 8.23
N ILE A 63 8.50 0.93 8.35
CA ILE A 63 7.60 2.05 8.68
C ILE A 63 8.02 2.70 10.01
N SER A 64 8.35 1.90 11.02
CA SER A 64 8.80 2.42 12.32
C SER A 64 10.11 3.19 12.20
N ASN A 65 11.07 2.70 11.42
CA ASN A 65 12.33 3.37 11.13
C ASN A 65 12.11 4.68 10.36
N LEU A 66 11.25 4.66 9.34
CA LEU A 66 10.87 5.85 8.57
C LEU A 66 10.20 6.93 9.43
N ARG A 67 9.36 6.53 10.40
CA ARG A 67 8.77 7.46 11.39
C ARG A 67 9.82 8.06 12.32
N LYS A 68 10.74 7.25 12.85
CA LYS A 68 11.85 7.74 13.70
C LYS A 68 12.74 8.76 12.99
N GLN A 69 12.92 8.59 11.68
CA GLN A 69 13.70 9.52 10.85
C GLN A 69 12.90 10.75 10.38
N GLY A 70 11.64 10.91 10.81
CA GLY A 70 10.78 12.02 10.40
C GLY A 70 10.33 11.98 8.93
N VAL A 71 10.59 10.87 8.23
CA VAL A 71 10.27 10.68 6.80
C VAL A 71 8.78 10.39 6.61
N LEU A 72 8.16 9.68 7.55
CA LEU A 72 6.70 9.51 7.63
C LEU A 72 6.17 10.31 8.83
N ARG A 73 5.26 11.26 8.59
CA ARG A 73 4.55 11.96 9.68
C ARG A 73 3.40 11.08 10.18
N GLY A 74 3.25 11.00 11.50
CA GLY A 74 2.46 9.98 12.17
C GLY A 74 0.98 9.95 11.79
N GLY A 75 0.51 8.79 11.32
CA GLY A 75 -0.90 8.42 11.40
C GLY A 75 -1.21 7.96 12.82
N ARG A 76 -1.66 8.89 13.67
CA ARG A 76 -2.54 8.59 14.81
C ARG A 76 -3.91 9.16 14.45
N THR A 77 -4.76 8.29 13.92
CA THR A 77 -6.22 8.42 13.88
C THR A 77 -6.76 7.03 14.03
#